data_AF-A0ABD0ZJ54-F1
#
_entry.id   AF-A0ABD0ZJ54-F1
#
_cell.length_a   1.000
_cell.length_b   1.000
_cell.length_c   1.000
_cell.angle_alpha   90.00
_cell.angle_beta   90.00
_cell.angle_gamma   90.00
#
_symmetry.space_group_name_H-M   'P 1'
#
loop_
_entity.id
_entity.type
_entity.pdbx_description
1 polymer ?
#
loop_
_entity_poly.entity_id
_entity_poly.type
_entity_poly.pdbx_seq_one_letter_code
_entity_poly.pdbx_strand_id
1 'polypeptide(L)'
;MHRRKVIIVDETVQLLVNVMGTIGVSNGRPYQYQVKAWTNVNDKHETTIVPTEGDPEFNEELRLYQNKDAPSEFLYVDVFKTNLNGTDYVGRGTTLVPTVKNVEFYREVKLFSPEEAGLLQLSLYLMEIEVLGYGSS
;
A
#
# COMPACT_ATOMS: atom_id res chain seq x y z
N MET A 1 12.85 31.32 34.16
CA MET A 1 11.92 31.11 33.02
C MET A 1 12.51 29.97 32.18
N HIS A 2 12.04 28.73 32.36
CA HIS A 2 12.57 27.56 31.65
C HIS A 2 12.02 27.57 30.21
N ARG A 3 12.87 27.86 29.21
CA ARG A 3 12.48 27.73 27.81
C ARG A 3 12.57 26.26 27.43
N ARG A 4 11.42 25.61 27.19
CA ARG A 4 11.39 24.28 26.58
C ARG A 4 11.93 24.41 25.16
N LYS A 5 12.99 23.67 24.82
CA LYS A 5 13.54 23.62 23.47
C LYS A 5 12.85 22.48 22.73
N VAL A 6 12.28 22.77 21.55
CA VAL A 6 11.83 21.72 20.63
C VAL A 6 13.07 21.06 20.06
N ILE A 7 13.13 19.73 20.17
CA ILE A 7 14.19 18.89 19.62
C ILE A 7 13.55 17.84 18.71
N ILE A 8 14.16 17.54 17.57
CA ILE A 8 13.77 16.38 16.77
C ILE A 8 14.25 15.15 17.55
N VAL A 9 13.33 14.25 17.86
CA VAL A 9 13.61 13.02 18.63
C VAL A 9 13.62 11.77 17.77
N ASP A 10 12.95 11.81 16.61
CA ASP A 10 12.97 10.72 15.63
C ASP A 10 12.62 11.25 14.22
N GLU A 11 13.03 10.51 13.20
CA GLU A 11 12.69 10.73 11.79
C GLU A 11 12.13 9.41 11.24
N THR A 12 10.83 9.38 10.97
CA THR A 12 10.17 8.18 10.43
C THR A 12 9.88 8.38 8.95
N VAL A 13 10.25 7.38 8.13
CA VAL A 13 9.88 7.36 6.71
C VAL A 13 8.63 6.51 6.54
N GLN A 14 7.64 7.03 5.83
CA GLN A 14 6.36 6.36 5.59
C GLN A 14 6.04 6.36 4.10
N LEU A 15 5.63 5.19 3.59
CA LEU A 15 5.09 5.03 2.25
C LEU A 15 3.56 5.00 2.35
N LEU A 16 2.91 5.99 1.73
CA LEU A 16 1.47 5.98 1.51
C LEU A 16 1.19 5.26 0.19
N VAL A 17 0.35 4.24 0.24
CA VAL A 17 -0.08 3.42 -0.89
C VAL A 17 -1.56 3.61 -1.07
N ASN A 18 -1.96 4.52 -1.96
CA ASN A 18 -3.35 4.66 -2.35
C ASN A 18 -3.69 3.57 -3.37
N VAL A 19 -4.46 2.58 -2.93
CA VAL A 19 -5.00 1.51 -3.76
C VAL A 19 -6.26 2.04 -4.44
N MET A 20 -6.20 2.35 -5.73
CA MET A 20 -7.32 2.97 -6.43
C MET A 20 -8.34 1.92 -6.87
N GLY A 21 -7.89 0.89 -7.58
CA GLY A 21 -8.76 -0.11 -8.18
C GLY A 21 -8.00 -1.07 -9.07
N THR A 22 -8.73 -1.94 -9.77
CA THR A 22 -8.16 -2.85 -10.76
C THR A 22 -8.75 -2.63 -12.16
N ILE A 23 -8.10 -3.20 -13.18
CA ILE A 23 -8.61 -3.25 -14.56
C ILE A 23 -8.48 -4.68 -15.08
N GLY A 24 -9.56 -5.27 -15.57
CA GLY A 24 -9.56 -6.60 -16.20
C GLY A 24 -9.30 -7.75 -15.22
N VAL A 25 -9.66 -7.57 -13.95
CA VAL A 25 -9.57 -8.60 -12.90
C VAL A 25 -10.91 -9.32 -12.72
N SER A 26 -12.03 -8.61 -12.92
CA SER A 26 -13.36 -9.22 -12.83
C SER A 26 -13.73 -9.99 -14.09
N ASN A 27 -14.53 -11.04 -13.90
CA ASN A 27 -15.18 -11.81 -14.95
C ASN A 27 -16.69 -11.56 -15.04
N GLY A 28 -17.20 -10.49 -14.41
CA GLY A 28 -18.63 -10.13 -14.41
C GLY A 28 -19.47 -10.87 -13.36
N ARG A 29 -18.85 -11.60 -12.41
CA ARG A 29 -19.56 -12.30 -11.33
C ARG A 29 -19.39 -11.57 -10.00
N PRO A 30 -20.35 -11.71 -9.07
CA PRO A 30 -20.27 -11.07 -7.77
C PRO A 30 -19.17 -11.72 -6.92
N TYR A 31 -18.18 -10.92 -6.55
CA TYR A 31 -17.12 -11.27 -5.61
C TYR A 31 -16.90 -10.15 -4.60
N GLN A 32 -16.23 -10.50 -3.50
CA GLN A 32 -15.68 -9.57 -2.52
C GLN A 32 -14.18 -9.49 -2.70
N TYR A 33 -13.64 -8.31 -3.00
CA TYR A 33 -12.22 -8.13 -3.27
C TYR A 33 -11.49 -7.48 -2.10
N GLN A 34 -10.23 -7.85 -1.90
CA GLN A 34 -9.32 -7.24 -0.94
C GLN A 34 -7.91 -7.18 -1.52
N VAL A 35 -7.19 -6.10 -1.22
CA VAL A 35 -5.76 -5.97 -1.53
C VAL A 35 -4.96 -6.00 -0.24
N LYS A 36 -3.85 -6.73 -0.25
CA LYS A 36 -2.83 -6.66 0.80
C LYS A 36 -1.57 -6.04 0.22
N ALA A 37 -0.99 -5.06 0.89
CA ALA A 37 0.22 -4.36 0.48
C ALA A 37 1.30 -4.48 1.57
N TRP A 38 2.54 -4.73 1.16
CA TRP A 38 3.67 -4.77 2.10
C TRP A 38 5.01 -4.52 1.42
N THR A 39 5.93 -3.93 2.19
CA THR A 39 7.37 -3.90 1.90
C THR A 39 8.13 -4.92 2.76
N ASN A 40 7.57 -5.27 3.93
CA ASN A 40 8.04 -6.32 4.84
C ASN A 40 6.99 -7.43 4.95
N VAL A 41 7.36 -8.69 4.68
CA VAL A 41 6.41 -9.81 4.67
C VAL A 41 5.70 -10.04 6.01
N ASN A 42 6.30 -9.60 7.12
CA ASN A 42 5.74 -9.72 8.46
C ASN A 42 4.82 -8.56 8.85
N ASP A 43 4.73 -7.52 8.02
CA ASP A 43 3.94 -6.32 8.28
C ASP A 43 3.11 -5.97 7.05
N LYS A 44 1.96 -6.65 6.92
CA LYS A 44 1.05 -6.51 5.80
C LYS A 44 -0.12 -5.63 6.19
N HIS A 45 -0.42 -4.65 5.35
CA HIS A 45 -1.60 -3.81 5.47
C HIS A 45 -2.61 -4.24 4.42
N GLU A 46 -3.90 -4.13 4.74
CA GLU A 46 -4.97 -4.59 3.86
C GLU A 46 -6.05 -3.54 3.72
N THR A 47 -6.66 -3.48 2.54
CA THR A 47 -7.82 -2.64 2.29
C THR A 47 -9.04 -3.22 2.98
N THR A 48 -10.06 -2.38 3.11
CA THR A 48 -11.44 -2.83 3.25
C THR A 48 -11.86 -3.74 2.09
N ILE A 49 -12.90 -4.54 2.35
CA ILE A 49 -13.45 -5.49 1.37
C ILE A 49 -14.45 -4.76 0.48
N VAL A 50 -14.31 -4.90 -0.84
CA VAL A 50 -15.19 -4.28 -1.84
C VAL A 50 -16.03 -5.34 -2.56
N PRO A 51 -17.36 -5.42 -2.33
CA PRO A 51 -18.24 -6.28 -3.10
C PRO A 51 -18.59 -5.65 -4.45
N THR A 52 -18.38 -6.36 -5.56
CA THR A 52 -18.72 -5.88 -6.90
C THR A 52 -18.85 -7.05 -7.89
N GLU A 53 -19.55 -6.80 -9.01
CA GLU A 53 -19.57 -7.67 -10.19
C GLU A 53 -18.57 -7.19 -11.26
N GLY A 54 -18.12 -5.93 -11.18
CA GLY A 54 -17.12 -5.35 -12.07
C GLY A 54 -15.72 -5.38 -11.46
N ASP A 55 -14.78 -4.63 -12.06
CA ASP A 55 -13.49 -4.42 -11.43
C ASP A 55 -13.66 -3.62 -10.12
N PRO A 56 -13.03 -4.02 -9.00
CA PRO A 56 -13.12 -3.29 -7.75
C PRO A 56 -12.43 -1.92 -7.79
N GLU A 57 -13.10 -0.94 -7.19
CA GLU A 57 -12.55 0.37 -6.83
C GLU A 57 -12.42 0.41 -5.30
N PHE A 58 -11.20 0.58 -4.80
CA PHE A 58 -10.91 0.63 -3.36
C PHE A 58 -10.82 2.08 -2.87
N ASN A 59 -10.12 2.94 -3.61
CA ASN A 59 -9.84 4.33 -3.25
C ASN A 59 -9.39 4.49 -1.78
N GLU A 60 -8.48 3.62 -1.34
CA GLU A 60 -8.06 3.50 0.05
C GLU A 60 -6.54 3.68 0.22
N GLU A 61 -6.14 4.50 1.19
CA GLU A 61 -4.74 4.73 1.54
C GLU A 61 -4.27 3.75 2.61
N LEU A 62 -3.26 2.94 2.28
CA LEU A 62 -2.52 2.11 3.23
C LEU A 62 -1.21 2.79 3.62
N ARG A 63 -0.86 2.71 4.90
CA ARG A 63 0.28 3.39 5.51
C ARG A 63 1.35 2.41 5.94
N LEU A 64 2.45 2.34 5.20
CA LEU A 64 3.53 1.39 5.43
C LEU A 64 4.77 2.11 5.96
N TYR A 65 5.21 1.77 7.17
CA TYR A 65 6.45 2.32 7.73
C TYR A 65 7.68 1.72 7.03
N GLN A 66 8.64 2.57 6.69
CA GLN A 66 9.90 2.17 6.08
C GLN A 66 11.01 2.20 7.11
N ASN A 67 11.86 1.17 7.10
CA ASN A 67 13.09 1.18 7.88
C ASN A 67 14.06 2.20 7.26
N LYS A 68 14.45 3.21 8.03
CA LYS A 68 15.41 4.26 7.62
C LYS A 68 16.78 3.70 7.24
N ASP A 69 17.25 2.70 7.97
CA ASP A 69 18.60 2.15 7.80
C ASP A 69 18.67 1.10 6.70
N ALA A 70 17.53 0.49 6.36
CA ALA A 70 17.39 -0.52 5.33
C ALA A 70 16.03 -0.39 4.61
N PRO A 71 15.84 0.69 3.80
CA PRO A 71 14.58 0.89 3.11
C PRO A 71 14.34 -0.21 2.09
N SER A 72 13.11 -0.67 1.99
CA SER A 72 12.74 -1.68 1.00
C SER A 72 12.71 -1.07 -0.40
N GLU A 73 13.30 -1.76 -1.37
CA GLU A 73 13.28 -1.32 -2.77
C GLU A 73 11.94 -1.60 -3.45
N PHE A 74 11.20 -2.62 -2.97
CA PHE A 74 10.00 -3.12 -3.62
C PHE A 74 8.78 -3.05 -2.69
N LEU A 75 7.67 -2.64 -3.29
CA LEU A 75 6.32 -2.82 -2.78
C LEU A 75 5.70 -4.05 -3.45
N TYR A 76 5.17 -4.94 -2.64
CA TYR A 76 4.39 -6.09 -3.08
C TYR A 76 2.93 -5.88 -2.76
N VAL A 77 2.07 -6.30 -3.68
CA VAL A 77 0.61 -6.22 -3.54
C VAL A 77 -0.02 -7.54 -3.96
N ASP A 78 -0.80 -8.17 -3.09
CA ASP A 78 -1.60 -9.36 -3.40
C ASP A 78 -3.06 -8.97 -3.52
N VAL A 79 -3.73 -9.46 -4.55
CA VAL A 79 -5.18 -9.31 -4.74
C VAL A 79 -5.87 -10.64 -4.45
N PHE A 80 -6.95 -10.56 -3.67
CA PHE A 80 -7.80 -11.71 -3.33
C PHE A 80 -9.23 -11.42 -3.74
N LYS A 81 -9.96 -12.49 -4.07
CA LYS A 81 -11.42 -12.46 -4.27
C LYS A 81 -12.08 -13.54 -3.43
N THR A 82 -13.24 -13.24 -2.85
CA THR A 82 -13.97 -14.15 -1.98
C THR A 82 -15.41 -14.28 -2.45
N ASN A 83 -15.94 -15.49 -2.42
CA ASN A 83 -17.36 -15.79 -2.57
C ASN A 83 -17.76 -16.91 -1.59
N LEU A 84 -18.95 -17.49 -1.79
CA LEU A 84 -19.46 -18.58 -0.95
C LEU A 84 -18.59 -19.86 -0.98
N ASN A 85 -17.76 -20.04 -2.01
CA ASN A 85 -16.89 -21.21 -2.16
C ASN A 85 -15.53 -21.03 -1.46
N GLY A 86 -15.21 -19.82 -0.99
CA GLY A 86 -13.96 -19.51 -0.31
C GLY A 86 -13.26 -18.28 -0.89
N THR A 87 -11.98 -18.15 -0.55
CA THR A 87 -11.11 -17.06 -0.98
C THR A 87 -10.08 -17.57 -1.97
N ASP A 88 -10.06 -16.99 -3.15
CA ASP A 88 -9.11 -17.26 -4.22
C ASP A 88 -8.05 -16.15 -4.30
N TYR A 89 -6.82 -16.55 -4.56
CA TYR A 89 -5.74 -15.63 -4.88
C TYR A 89 -5.81 -15.24 -6.35
N VAL A 90 -5.92 -13.93 -6.63
CA VAL A 90 -6.05 -13.40 -7.99
C VAL A 90 -4.68 -13.20 -8.63
N GLY A 91 -3.71 -12.67 -7.89
CA GLY A 91 -2.37 -12.40 -8.40
C GLY A 91 -1.58 -11.42 -7.55
N ARG A 92 -0.27 -11.33 -7.82
CA ARG A 92 0.67 -10.42 -7.15
C ARG A 92 1.19 -9.39 -8.11
N GLY A 93 1.13 -8.13 -7.71
CA GLY A 93 1.89 -7.05 -8.30
C GLY A 93 3.18 -6.80 -7.52
N THR A 94 4.22 -6.38 -8.23
CA THR A 94 5.46 -5.88 -7.64
C THR A 94 5.82 -4.58 -8.32
N THR A 95 6.16 -3.55 -7.55
CA THR A 95 6.61 -2.26 -8.09
C THR A 95 7.69 -1.64 -7.20
N LEU A 96 8.47 -0.71 -7.75
CA LEU A 96 9.50 -0.01 -7.00
C LEU A 96 8.89 0.99 -6.03
N VAL A 97 9.43 1.04 -4.81
CA VAL A 97 9.14 2.12 -3.87
C VAL A 97 9.73 3.42 -4.42
N PRO A 98 9.00 4.56 -4.38
CA PRO A 98 9.54 5.85 -4.79
C PRO A 98 10.80 6.21 -3.99
N THR A 99 11.81 6.78 -4.66
CA THR A 99 13.03 7.26 -4.00
C THR A 99 12.98 8.76 -3.71
N VAL A 100 12.13 9.50 -4.42
CA VAL A 100 11.92 10.93 -4.22
C VAL A 100 10.80 11.12 -3.20
N LYS A 101 11.13 11.79 -2.09
CA LYS A 101 10.17 12.13 -1.04
C LYS A 101 9.24 13.26 -1.50
N ASN A 102 8.03 13.26 -0.94
CA ASN A 102 6.99 14.28 -1.14
C ASN A 102 6.55 14.48 -2.59
N VAL A 103 6.64 13.42 -3.40
CA VAL A 103 6.15 13.39 -4.77
C VAL A 103 5.24 12.18 -4.93
N GLU A 104 4.10 12.39 -5.60
CA GLU A 104 3.13 11.35 -5.89
C GLU A 104 3.48 10.63 -7.19
N PHE A 105 3.42 9.30 -7.18
CA PHE A 105 3.75 8.44 -8.31
C PHE A 105 2.61 7.49 -8.62
N TYR A 106 1.94 7.74 -9.75
CA TYR A 106 0.99 6.78 -10.31
C TYR A 106 1.70 5.54 -10.86
N ARG A 107 1.11 4.35 -10.63
CA ARG A 107 1.59 3.06 -11.11
C ARG A 107 0.43 2.19 -11.55
N GLU A 108 0.55 1.63 -12.75
CA GLU A 108 -0.22 0.46 -13.17
C GLU A 108 0.67 -0.76 -13.00
N VAL A 109 0.27 -1.65 -12.10
CA VAL A 109 1.03 -2.82 -11.73
C VAL A 109 0.35 -4.04 -12.32
N LYS A 110 1.04 -4.73 -13.23
CA LYS A 110 0.55 -6.01 -13.76
C LYS A 110 0.53 -7.06 -12.64
N LEU A 111 -0.60 -7.74 -12.52
CA LEU A 111 -0.75 -8.86 -11.59
C LEU A 111 -0.18 -10.12 -12.25
N PHE A 112 0.63 -10.85 -11.51
CA PHE A 112 1.17 -12.15 -11.92
C PHE A 112 0.40 -13.26 -11.21
N SER A 113 -0.22 -14.14 -12.00
CA SER A 113 -0.92 -15.33 -11.53
C SER A 113 -0.83 -16.47 -12.56
N PRO A 114 -1.21 -17.70 -12.20
CA PRO A 114 -1.30 -18.82 -13.14
C PRO A 114 -2.37 -18.66 -14.22
N GLU A 115 -3.36 -17.79 -14.01
CA GLU A 115 -4.44 -17.49 -14.96
C GLU A 115 -4.26 -16.07 -15.55
N GLU A 116 -5.05 -15.71 -16.57
CA GLU A 116 -5.02 -14.32 -17.09
C GLU A 116 -5.30 -13.34 -15.94
N ALA A 117 -4.40 -12.35 -15.80
CA ALA A 117 -4.40 -11.43 -14.69
C ALA A 117 -4.40 -9.98 -15.19
N GLY A 118 -5.26 -9.17 -14.58
CA GLY A 118 -5.42 -7.75 -14.90
C GLY A 118 -4.34 -6.84 -14.31
N LEU A 119 -4.68 -5.57 -14.18
CA LEU A 119 -3.82 -4.53 -13.62
C LEU A 119 -4.36 -4.06 -12.27
N LEU A 120 -3.47 -3.64 -11.38
CA LEU A 120 -3.80 -2.87 -10.17
C LEU A 120 -3.30 -1.43 -10.34
N GLN A 121 -4.16 -0.46 -10.08
CA GLN A 121 -3.84 0.96 -10.13
C GLN A 121 -3.51 1.46 -8.72
N LEU A 122 -2.32 2.04 -8.58
CA LEU A 122 -1.79 2.57 -7.33
C LEU A 122 -1.35 4.01 -7.50
N SER A 123 -1.44 4.79 -6.43
CA SER A 123 -0.67 6.02 -6.26
C SER A 123 0.22 5.90 -5.03
N LEU A 124 1.52 6.19 -5.21
CA LEU A 124 2.54 6.01 -4.18
C LEU A 124 3.13 7.35 -3.77
N TYR A 125 3.22 7.60 -2.48
CA TYR A 125 3.79 8.83 -1.92
C TYR A 125 4.71 8.50 -0.75
N LEU A 126 6.01 8.76 -0.91
CA LEU A 126 6.99 8.57 0.17
C LEU A 126 7.13 9.87 0.96
N MET A 127 6.93 9.82 2.26
CA MET A 127 7.07 10.98 3.15
C MET A 127 8.02 10.72 4.30
N GLU A 128 8.57 11.79 4.84
CA GLU A 128 9.39 11.79 6.04
C GLU A 128 8.68 12.63 7.10
N ILE A 129 8.55 12.06 8.30
CA ILE A 129 7.86 12.66 9.43
C ILE A 129 8.91 12.88 10.52
N GLU A 130 9.12 14.14 10.88
CA GLU A 130 9.91 14.50 12.04
C GLU A 130 9.03 14.39 13.30
N VAL A 131 9.45 13.55 14.24
CA VAL A 131 8.84 13.49 15.57
C VAL A 131 9.53 14.52 16.45
N LEU A 132 8.75 15.50 16.90
CA LEU A 132 9.24 16.57 17.76
C LEU A 132 9.02 16.22 19.24
N GLY A 133 10.07 16.36 20.04
CA GLY A 133 10.04 16.27 21.49
C GLY A 133 10.39 17.59 22.15
N TYR A 134 10.22 17.65 23.47
CA TYR A 134 10.60 18.80 24.29
C TYR A 134 11.72 18.40 25.26
N GLY A 135 12.89 19.03 25.10
CA GLY A 135 13.96 18.94 26.07
C GLY A 135 13.81 19.99 27.18
N SER A 136 13.98 19.58 28.43
CA SER A 136 14.15 20.50 29.57
C SER A 136 15.64 20.71 29.83
N SER A 137 16.12 21.93 29.59
CA SER A 137 17.45 22.42 30.00
C SER A 137 17.42 22.91 31.44
#